data_AF-M3H5T7-F1
#
_entry.id   AF-M3H5T7-F1
#
_cell.length_a   1.000
_cell.length_b   1.000
_cell.length_c   1.000
_cell.angle_alpha   90.00
_cell.angle_beta   90.00
_cell.angle_gamma   90.00
#
_symmetry.space_group_name_H-M   'P 1'
#
loop_
_entity.id
_entity.type
_entity.pdbx_description
1 polymer ?
#
loop_
_entity_poly.entity_id
_entity_poly.type
_entity_poly.pdbx_seq_one_letter_code
_entity_poly.pdbx_strand_id
1 'polypeptide(L)' 'MSKPKNRAEELLDELIKGKTAEELIGQEGLLKQLTKSLVERAMQGEMTHHLGYEKHASSGNNSGNYSKWKK' A
#
# COMPACT_ATOMS: atom_id res chain seq x y z
N MET A 1 -13.28 -19.89 -18.41
CA MET A 1 -12.10 -19.82 -17.53
C MET A 1 -12.21 -18.52 -16.74
N SER A 2 -12.41 -18.59 -15.42
CA SER A 2 -12.53 -17.38 -14.59
C SER A 2 -11.16 -16.70 -14.48
N LYS A 3 -11.09 -15.38 -14.69
CA LYS A 3 -9.85 -14.60 -14.58
C LYS A 3 -9.29 -14.75 -13.15
N PRO A 4 -7.95 -14.84 -12.95
CA PRO A 4 -7.38 -14.89 -11.62
C PRO A 4 -7.84 -13.64 -10.85
N LYS A 5 -8.48 -13.86 -9.70
CA LYS A 5 -8.99 -12.78 -8.86
C LYS A 5 -7.79 -11.97 -8.41
N ASN A 6 -7.71 -10.72 -8.88
CA ASN A 6 -6.62 -9.84 -8.45
C ASN A 6 -6.90 -9.43 -6.99
N ARG A 7 -5.86 -9.12 -6.22
CA ARG A 7 -6.00 -8.73 -4.81
C ARG A 7 -6.91 -7.50 -4.62
N ALA A 8 -7.06 -6.65 -5.64
CA ALA A 8 -7.94 -5.49 -5.58
C ALA A 8 -9.43 -5.90 -5.61
N GLU A 9 -9.81 -6.88 -6.42
CA GLU A 9 -11.18 -7.43 -6.45
C GLU A 9 -11.57 -8.03 -5.09
N GLU A 10 -10.64 -8.71 -4.42
CA GLU A 10 -10.88 -9.26 -3.08
C GLU A 10 -11.12 -8.16 -2.03
N LEU A 11 -10.31 -7.12 -2.05
CA LEU A 11 -10.48 -5.97 -1.16
C LEU A 11 -11.76 -5.19 -1.47
N LEU A 12 -12.16 -5.09 -2.74
CA LEU A 12 -13.43 -4.46 -3.14
C LEU A 12 -14.62 -5.24 -2.58
N ASP A 13 -14.60 -6.57 -2.70
CA ASP A 13 -15.64 -7.41 -2.11
C ASP A 13 -15.73 -7.22 -0.59
N GLU A 14 -14.59 -7.15 0.12
CA GLU A 14 -14.55 -6.87 1.55
C GLU A 14 -15.11 -5.50 1.91
N LEU A 15 -14.79 -4.46 1.12
CA LEU A 15 -15.29 -3.10 1.34
C LEU A 15 -16.80 -2.99 1.10
N ILE A 16 -17.34 -3.74 0.14
CA ILE A 16 -18.78 -3.73 -0.20
C ILE A 16 -19.59 -4.59 0.78
N LYS A 17 -19.00 -5.65 1.32
CA LYS A 17 -19.69 -6.64 2.16
C LYS A 17 -20.41 -5.98 3.35
N GLY A 18 -21.73 -6.19 3.40
CA GLY A 18 -22.56 -5.74 4.52
C GLY A 18 -22.84 -4.24 4.56
N LYS A 19 -22.49 -3.47 3.52
CA LYS A 19 -22.80 -2.05 3.41
C LYS A 19 -24.00 -1.81 2.50
N THR A 20 -24.75 -0.77 2.81
CA THR A 20 -25.87 -0.29 2.01
C THR A 20 -25.41 0.66 0.89
N ALA A 21 -26.25 0.90 -0.11
CA ALA A 21 -25.94 1.84 -1.19
C ALA A 21 -25.70 3.27 -0.68
N GLU A 22 -26.39 3.68 0.38
CA GLU A 22 -26.22 4.99 1.02
C GLU A 22 -24.88 5.10 1.77
N GLU A 23 -24.43 4.04 2.44
CA GLU A 23 -23.10 4.01 3.07
C GLU A 23 -21.95 3.95 2.06
N LEU A 24 -22.19 3.43 0.86
CA LEU A 24 -21.18 3.35 -0.20
C LEU A 24 -21.10 4.63 -1.03
N ILE A 25 -22.25 5.17 -1.45
CA ILE A 25 -22.37 6.20 -2.50
C ILE A 25 -23.10 7.47 -1.99
N GLY A 26 -23.64 7.45 -0.77
CA GLY A 26 -24.32 8.61 -0.18
C GLY A 26 -23.40 9.81 0.05
N GLN A 27 -23.97 10.91 0.51
CA GLN A 27 -23.25 12.19 0.65
C GLN A 27 -22.02 12.13 1.56
N GLU A 28 -21.99 11.19 2.50
CA GLU A 28 -20.83 10.90 3.35
C GLU A 28 -20.32 9.47 3.19
N GLY A 29 -20.70 8.83 2.07
CA GLY A 29 -20.38 7.44 1.79
C GLY A 29 -18.90 7.16 1.55
N LEU A 30 -18.56 5.88 1.61
CA LEU A 30 -17.20 5.36 1.48
C LEU A 30 -16.49 5.85 0.22
N LEU A 31 -17.18 5.93 -0.92
CA LEU A 31 -16.58 6.38 -2.19
C LEU A 31 -16.06 7.83 -2.10
N LYS A 32 -16.78 8.72 -1.42
CA LYS A 32 -16.37 10.11 -1.24
C LYS A 32 -15.16 10.20 -0.32
N GLN A 33 -15.13 9.41 0.75
CA GLN A 33 -14.00 9.32 1.67
C GLN A 33 -12.74 8.80 0.97
N LEU A 34 -12.88 7.75 0.15
CA LEU A 34 -11.79 7.18 -0.65
C LEU A 34 -11.28 8.19 -1.68
N THR A 35 -12.18 8.86 -2.41
CA THR A 35 -11.79 9.89 -3.40
C THR A 35 -11.02 11.03 -2.73
N LYS A 36 -11.51 11.54 -1.59
CA LYS A 36 -10.82 12.57 -0.82
C LYS A 36 -9.42 12.09 -0.40
N SER A 37 -9.35 10.91 0.20
CA SER A 37 -8.11 10.27 0.64
C SER A 37 -7.11 10.06 -0.49
N LEU A 38 -7.60 9.69 -1.68
CA LEU A 38 -6.79 9.49 -2.88
C LEU A 38 -6.25 10.82 -3.40
N VAL A 39 -7.10 11.85 -3.50
CA VAL A 39 -6.69 13.20 -3.92
C VAL A 39 -5.68 13.78 -2.95
N GLU A 40 -5.93 13.71 -1.65
CA GLU A 40 -5.00 14.19 -0.62
C GLU A 40 -3.65 13.47 -0.70
N ARG A 41 -3.63 12.15 -0.90
CA ARG A 41 -2.39 11.39 -1.07
C ARG A 41 -1.71 11.63 -2.40
N ALA A 42 -2.45 11.87 -3.48
CA ALA A 42 -1.88 12.26 -4.75
C ALA A 42 -1.21 13.64 -4.65
N MET A 43 -1.86 14.58 -3.96
CA MET A 43 -1.30 15.90 -3.65
C MET A 43 -0.10 15.82 -2.70
N GLN A 44 -0.12 14.91 -1.72
CA GLN A 44 1.04 14.60 -0.86
C GLN A 44 2.09 13.73 -1.58
N GLY A 45 1.75 13.12 -2.71
CA GLY A 45 2.57 12.21 -3.50
C GLY A 45 3.80 12.88 -4.09
N GLU A 46 3.72 14.19 -4.36
CA GLU A 46 4.90 15.00 -4.73
C GLU A 46 5.92 15.10 -3.56
N MET A 47 5.51 14.88 -2.31
CA MET A 47 6.40 14.78 -1.14
C MET A 47 6.74 13.34 -0.74
N THR A 48 6.13 12.33 -1.38
CA THR A 48 6.37 10.89 -1.12
C THR A 48 6.84 10.15 -2.36
N HIS A 49 7.62 10.80 -3.22
CA HIS A 49 8.60 10.10 -4.06
C HIS A 49 9.77 9.54 -3.21
N HIS A 50 9.44 8.91 -2.09
CA HIS A 50 10.30 8.06 -1.27
C HIS A 50 10.07 6.59 -1.61
N LEU A 51 10.00 6.27 -2.91
CA LEU A 51 10.33 4.94 -3.41
C LEU A 51 11.86 4.83 -3.45
N GLY A 52 12.43 4.61 -2.27
CA GLY A 52 13.88 4.49 -2.09
C GLY A 52 14.21 3.91 -0.72
N TYR A 53 13.66 2.73 -0.45
CA TYR A 53 13.97 1.84 0.68
C TYR A 53 13.45 2.21 2.08
N GLU A 54 12.78 1.22 2.67
CA GLU A 54 12.25 1.19 4.03
C GLU A 54 13.34 1.51 5.08
N LYS A 55 13.10 2.56 5.86
CA LYS A 55 13.68 2.73 7.18
C LYS A 55 13.08 1.61 8.04
N HIS A 56 13.72 0.44 8.14
CA HIS A 56 13.59 -0.60 9.21
C HIS A 56 14.04 -2.02 8.81
N ALA A 57 14.77 -2.24 7.70
CA ALA A 57 15.45 -3.53 7.49
C ALA A 57 16.75 -3.60 8.31
N SER A 58 16.64 -3.95 9.60
CA SER A 58 17.74 -4.53 10.36
C SER A 58 18.07 -5.91 9.78
N SER A 59 18.83 -5.94 8.68
CA SER A 59 19.45 -7.17 8.20
C SER A 59 20.65 -7.46 9.09
N GLY A 60 20.36 -8.02 10.27
CA GLY A 60 21.32 -8.88 10.92
C GLY A 60 21.63 -10.06 10.01
N ASN A 61 22.92 -10.39 9.97
CA ASN A 61 23.45 -11.66 9.51
C ASN A 61 23.57 -11.87 7.99
N ASN A 62 24.71 -11.43 7.42
CA ASN A 62 25.44 -12.31 6.51
C ASN A 62 26.95 -12.01 6.49
N SER A 63 27.71 -13.00 6.98
CA SER A 63 29.01 -13.48 6.48
C SER A 63 29.93 -12.49 5.75
N GLY A 64 31.07 -12.19 6.38
CA GLY A 64 32.18 -11.49 5.74
C GLY A 64 33.53 -11.70 6.43
N ASN A 65 33.87 -12.94 6.78
CA ASN A 65 35.22 -13.26 7.21
C ASN A 65 36.09 -13.47 5.96
N TYR A 66 36.83 -12.43 5.54
CA TYR A 66 37.96 -12.58 4.62
C TYR A 66 39.04 -11.50 4.84
N SER A 67 40.09 -11.95 5.54
CA SER A 67 41.49 -11.93 5.10
C SER A 67 42.26 -10.61 4.96
N LYS A 68 43.26 -10.49 5.86
CA LYS A 68 44.69 -10.22 5.56
C LYS A 68 45.04 -8.85 4.99
N TRP A 69 45.61 -8.00 5.85
CA TRP A 69 46.60 -7.00 5.44
C TRP A 69 47.95 -7.33 6.06
N LYS A 70 48.87 -7.73 5.19
CA LYS A 70 50.30 -7.80 5.44
C LYS A 70 50.90 -6.56 4.79
N LYS A 71 51.45 -5.64 5.57
CA LYS A 71 52.69 -4.92 5.22
C LYS A 71 53.34 -4.41 6.50
#